data_AF-A0A1V5VEW5-F1
#
_entry.id   AF-A0A1V5VEW5-F1
#
_cell.length_a   1.000
_cell.length_b   1.000
_cell.length_c   1.000
_cell.angle_alpha   90.00
_cell.angle_beta   90.00
_cell.angle_gamma   90.00
#
_symmetry.space_group_name_H-M   'P 1'
#
loop_
_entity.id
_entity.type
_entity.pdbx_description
1 polymer ?
#
loop_
_entity_poly.entity_id
_entity_poly.type
_entity_poly.pdbx_seq_one_letter_code
_entity_poly.pdbx_strand_id
1 'polypeptide(L)'
;MKKIKNFRLELRRGYIERELRKNKQEVPAEELKTRIQEIQSVALPATVYATFSADIFKTGECVKKAEYVSIVALVLNGISDELPKDDIYRAIIKDAFDFSIDLIIKLIEIEASKEECDLSSPEEVSPENLFSVKEVCDNIKFSKIGISYSEGVLSPAMTKFFKVYWLSKRKSIKSRASK
;
A
#
# COMPACT_ATOMS: atom_id res chain seq x y z
N MET A 1 -4.00 -8.50 -13.53
CA MET A 1 -3.08 -7.51 -12.94
C MET A 1 -3.41 -6.12 -13.45
N LYS A 2 -3.51 -5.15 -12.54
CA LYS A 2 -3.69 -3.72 -12.80
C LYS A 2 -2.41 -2.97 -12.49
N LYS A 3 -2.19 -1.85 -13.19
CA LYS A 3 -0.98 -1.04 -13.09
C LYS A 3 -1.35 0.43 -13.17
N ILE A 4 -0.84 1.22 -12.24
CA ILE A 4 -1.00 2.68 -12.21
C ILE A 4 0.39 3.27 -11.99
N LYS A 5 0.76 4.28 -12.79
CA LYS A 5 2.06 4.94 -12.73
C LYS A 5 1.88 6.44 -12.61
N ASN A 6 2.80 7.06 -11.90
CA ASN A 6 2.99 8.51 -11.82
C ASN A 6 1.68 9.24 -11.48
N PHE A 7 0.86 8.65 -10.60
CA PHE A 7 -0.34 9.32 -10.14
C PHE A 7 0.04 10.47 -9.20
N ARG A 8 -0.78 11.53 -9.18
CA ARG A 8 -0.46 12.72 -8.39
C ARG A 8 -0.60 12.43 -6.90
N LEU A 9 0.44 12.76 -6.12
CA LEU A 9 0.38 12.75 -4.66
C LEU A 9 -0.24 14.05 -4.15
N GLU A 10 -1.26 13.95 -3.31
CA GLU A 10 -1.80 15.08 -2.55
C GLU A 10 -1.34 14.97 -1.11
N LEU A 11 -0.11 15.41 -0.84
CA LEU A 11 0.44 15.39 0.51
C LEU A 11 -0.34 16.32 1.43
N ARG A 12 -0.76 15.78 2.57
CA ARG A 12 -1.66 16.40 3.54
C ARG A 12 -0.84 17.05 4.63
N ARG A 13 -0.57 18.36 4.49
CA ARG A 13 0.19 19.15 5.47
C ARG A 13 -0.26 18.90 6.92
N GLY A 14 -1.56 18.93 7.19
CA GLY A 14 -2.09 18.72 8.55
C GLY A 14 -1.85 17.31 9.10
N TYR A 15 -1.69 16.30 8.24
CA TYR A 15 -1.29 14.95 8.66
C TYR A 15 0.19 14.94 9.04
N ILE A 16 1.03 15.52 8.19
CA ILE A 16 2.49 15.59 8.39
C ILE A 16 2.82 16.38 9.68
N GLU A 17 2.18 17.52 9.90
CA GLU A 17 2.31 18.29 11.14
C GLU A 17 1.93 17.48 12.38
N ARG A 18 0.88 16.65 12.29
CA ARG A 18 0.45 15.79 13.39
C ARG A 18 1.49 14.72 13.70
N GLU A 19 2.08 14.09 12.68
CA GLU A 19 3.15 13.11 12.86
C GLU A 19 4.40 13.75 13.49
N LEU A 20 4.79 14.94 13.04
CA LEU A 20 5.93 15.68 13.62
C LEU A 20 5.69 16.05 15.10
N ARG A 21 4.48 16.51 15.44
CA ARG A 21 4.11 16.82 16.83
C ARG A 21 4.14 15.61 17.76
N LYS A 22 3.79 14.41 17.28
CA LYS A 22 3.93 13.17 18.07
C LYS A 22 5.38 12.93 18.49
N ASN A 23 6.32 13.35 17.64
CA ASN A 23 7.75 13.27 17.90
C ASN A 23 8.32 14.52 18.60
N LYS A 24 7.45 15.43 19.10
CA LYS A 24 7.84 16.69 19.74
C LYS A 24 8.69 17.61 18.86
N GLN A 25 8.52 17.52 17.55
CA GLN A 25 9.23 18.36 16.59
C GLN A 25 8.32 19.49 16.11
N GLU A 26 8.77 20.71 16.32
CA GLU A 26 8.15 21.90 15.75
C GLU A 26 8.94 22.33 14.51
N VAL A 27 8.22 22.60 13.43
CA VAL A 27 8.80 22.97 12.14
C VAL A 27 8.10 24.24 11.65
N PRO A 28 8.85 25.28 11.24
CA PRO A 28 8.28 26.46 10.63
C PRO A 28 7.37 26.12 9.45
N ALA A 29 6.24 26.81 9.36
CA ALA A 29 5.22 26.54 8.32
C ALA A 29 5.76 26.61 6.88
N GLU A 30 6.61 27.60 6.59
CA GLU A 30 7.20 27.76 5.25
C GLU A 30 8.28 26.71 4.94
N GLU A 31 9.05 26.29 5.95
CA GLU A 31 10.01 25.19 5.79
C GLU A 31 9.28 23.90 5.43
N LEU A 32 8.23 23.55 6.19
CA LEU A 32 7.44 22.36 5.92
C LEU A 32 6.80 22.39 4.53
N LYS A 33 6.23 23.54 4.13
CA LYS A 33 5.64 23.72 2.82
C LYS A 33 6.66 23.51 1.69
N THR A 34 7.86 24.06 1.85
CA THR A 34 8.95 23.91 0.86
C THR A 34 9.35 22.44 0.73
N ARG A 35 9.58 21.75 1.86
CA ARG A 35 9.95 20.32 1.88
C ARG A 35 8.86 19.43 1.28
N ILE A 36 7.58 19.74 1.52
CA ILE A 36 6.45 19.04 0.89
C ILE A 36 6.48 19.22 -0.64
N GLN A 37 6.69 20.46 -1.12
CA GLN A 37 6.73 20.76 -2.56
C GLN A 37 7.90 20.07 -3.26
N GLU A 38 9.08 20.08 -2.64
CA GLU A 38 10.27 19.36 -3.13
C GLU A 38 9.94 17.88 -3.37
N ILE A 39 9.41 17.18 -2.36
CA ILE A 39 9.09 15.76 -2.50
C ILE A 39 7.96 15.53 -3.52
N GLN A 40 6.90 16.35 -3.52
CA GLN A 40 5.82 16.22 -4.50
C GLN A 40 6.29 16.38 -5.94
N SER A 41 7.31 17.21 -6.18
CA SER A 41 7.84 17.48 -7.52
C SER A 41 8.67 16.32 -8.10
N VAL A 42 9.29 15.51 -7.23
CA VAL A 42 10.19 14.42 -7.63
C VAL A 42 9.59 13.02 -7.44
N ALA A 43 8.63 12.86 -6.53
CA ALA A 43 8.04 11.57 -6.23
C ALA A 43 7.17 11.07 -7.40
N LEU A 44 7.51 9.88 -7.89
CA LEU A 44 6.84 9.18 -8.97
C LEU A 44 6.21 7.89 -8.41
N PRO A 45 5.06 7.98 -7.73
CA PRO A 45 4.43 6.80 -7.15
C PRO A 45 3.94 5.88 -8.26
N ALA A 46 4.12 4.58 -8.07
CA ALA A 46 3.64 3.57 -8.99
C ALA A 46 3.16 2.34 -8.22
N THR A 47 2.15 1.67 -8.75
CA THR A 47 1.61 0.46 -8.17
C THR A 47 1.26 -0.57 -9.24
N VAL A 48 1.41 -1.84 -8.86
CA VAL A 48 0.77 -2.97 -9.52
C VAL A 48 -0.01 -3.74 -8.48
N TYR A 49 -1.18 -4.22 -8.85
CA TYR A 49 -1.93 -5.14 -8.00
C TYR A 49 -2.65 -6.20 -8.81
N ALA A 50 -2.94 -7.32 -8.16
CA ALA A 50 -3.75 -8.39 -8.71
C ALA A 50 -4.58 -9.02 -7.61
N THR A 51 -5.73 -9.53 -7.98
CA THR A 51 -6.64 -10.26 -7.09
C THR A 51 -6.51 -11.74 -7.39
N PHE A 52 -6.42 -12.54 -6.33
CA PHE A 52 -6.25 -13.98 -6.34
C PHE A 52 -7.32 -14.63 -5.46
N SER A 53 -7.41 -15.95 -5.48
CA SER A 53 -8.15 -16.68 -4.44
C SER A 53 -7.53 -16.45 -3.07
N ALA A 54 -8.35 -16.42 -2.01
CA ALA A 54 -7.86 -16.11 -0.66
C ALA A 54 -6.85 -17.13 -0.09
N ASP A 55 -6.81 -18.35 -0.62
CA ASP A 55 -5.99 -19.47 -0.15
C ASP A 55 -4.51 -19.41 -0.55
N ILE A 56 -4.11 -18.44 -1.38
CA ILE A 56 -2.70 -18.29 -1.80
C ILE A 56 -1.77 -18.02 -0.61
N PHE A 57 -2.27 -17.36 0.45
CA PHE A 57 -1.59 -17.25 1.75
C PHE A 57 -2.28 -18.24 2.69
N LYS A 58 -1.73 -19.45 2.79
CA LYS A 58 -2.30 -20.62 3.50
C LYS A 58 -2.64 -20.41 4.99
N THR A 59 -2.46 -19.21 5.56
CA THR A 59 -2.58 -18.90 6.99
C THR A 59 -3.21 -17.51 7.22
N GLY A 60 -4.17 -17.44 8.15
CA GLY A 60 -4.78 -16.19 8.65
C GLY A 60 -6.27 -16.35 8.98
N GLU A 61 -6.79 -15.63 9.98
CA GLU A 61 -8.22 -15.70 10.35
C GLU A 61 -9.14 -15.15 9.24
N CYS A 62 -8.69 -14.09 8.55
CA CYS A 62 -9.40 -13.49 7.42
C CYS A 62 -9.58 -14.47 6.25
N VAL A 63 -8.65 -15.42 6.05
CA VAL A 63 -8.69 -16.41 4.96
C VAL A 63 -9.96 -17.26 5.02
N LYS A 64 -10.50 -17.55 6.21
CA LYS A 64 -11.71 -18.39 6.37
C LYS A 64 -12.99 -17.70 5.88
N LYS A 65 -13.01 -16.36 5.90
CA LYS A 65 -14.17 -15.53 5.52
C LYS A 65 -14.00 -14.87 4.16
N ALA A 66 -12.77 -14.84 3.65
CA ALA A 66 -12.44 -14.23 2.38
C ALA A 66 -12.64 -15.21 1.21
N GLU A 67 -13.11 -14.67 0.09
CA GLU A 67 -13.14 -15.41 -1.19
C GLU A 67 -11.90 -15.06 -2.02
N TYR A 68 -11.47 -13.81 -1.93
CA TYR A 68 -10.34 -13.30 -2.68
C TYR A 68 -9.37 -12.53 -1.79
N VAL A 69 -8.16 -12.32 -2.30
CA VAL A 69 -7.17 -11.41 -1.74
C VAL A 69 -6.55 -10.58 -2.85
N SER A 70 -6.53 -9.27 -2.69
CA SER A 70 -5.74 -8.38 -3.55
C SER A 70 -4.36 -8.19 -2.95
N ILE A 71 -3.34 -8.43 -3.77
CA ILE A 71 -1.94 -8.19 -3.45
C ILE A 71 -1.48 -6.97 -4.21
N VAL A 72 -0.91 -6.02 -3.46
CA VAL A 72 -0.49 -4.71 -3.95
C VAL A 72 1.00 -4.55 -3.71
N ALA A 73 1.69 -4.10 -4.76
CA ALA A 73 3.02 -3.51 -4.65
C ALA A 73 2.92 -2.02 -4.93
N LEU A 74 3.51 -1.21 -4.06
CA LEU A 74 3.55 0.24 -4.16
C LEU A 74 5.00 0.70 -4.00
N VAL A 75 5.47 1.52 -4.93
CA VAL A 75 6.81 2.10 -4.90
C VAL A 75 6.73 3.61 -5.09
N LEU A 76 7.56 4.36 -4.37
CA LEU A 76 7.78 5.78 -4.59
C LEU A 76 9.11 5.95 -5.33
N ASN A 77 9.06 6.02 -6.67
CA ASN A 77 10.25 6.27 -7.49
C ASN A 77 10.62 7.77 -7.47
N GLY A 78 11.79 8.12 -8.02
CA GLY A 78 12.22 9.51 -8.22
C GLY A 78 12.73 10.23 -6.97
N ILE A 79 12.60 9.60 -5.80
CA ILE A 79 13.11 10.10 -4.54
C ILE A 79 14.57 9.68 -4.40
N SER A 80 15.48 10.65 -4.40
CA SER A 80 16.93 10.40 -4.28
C SER A 80 17.31 9.94 -2.87
N ASP A 81 18.29 9.04 -2.78
CA ASP A 81 18.92 8.66 -1.51
C ASP A 81 19.70 9.80 -0.86
N GLU A 82 20.03 10.85 -1.61
CA GLU A 82 20.74 12.04 -1.16
C GLU A 82 19.83 13.02 -0.38
N LEU A 83 18.51 12.84 -0.44
CA LEU A 83 17.59 13.70 0.30
C LEU A 83 17.78 13.53 1.82
N PRO A 84 17.66 14.61 2.62
CA PRO A 84 17.86 14.52 4.06
C PRO A 84 16.85 13.54 4.66
N LYS A 85 17.33 12.43 5.23
CA LYS A 85 16.50 11.42 5.91
C LYS A 85 16.17 11.84 7.34
N ASP A 86 15.81 13.11 7.51
CA ASP A 86 15.34 13.71 8.75
C ASP A 86 13.88 13.32 9.04
N ASP A 87 13.36 13.76 10.17
CA ASP A 87 12.02 13.40 10.61
C ASP A 87 10.91 14.09 9.80
N ILE A 88 11.19 15.25 9.19
CA ILE A 88 10.29 15.93 8.24
C ILE A 88 10.10 15.06 7.02
N TYR A 89 11.22 14.60 6.43
CA TYR A 89 11.23 13.70 5.32
C TYR A 89 10.50 12.39 5.66
N ARG A 90 10.80 11.76 6.81
CA ARG A 90 10.09 10.54 7.23
C ARG A 90 8.58 10.75 7.32
N ALA A 91 8.12 11.86 7.90
CA ALA A 91 6.71 12.18 8.01
C ALA A 91 6.04 12.42 6.64
N ILE A 92 6.75 13.09 5.72
CA ILE A 92 6.31 13.30 4.34
C ILE A 92 6.19 11.96 3.60
N ILE A 93 7.23 11.11 3.65
CA ILE A 93 7.23 9.81 2.99
C ILE A 93 6.12 8.91 3.56
N LYS A 94 5.90 8.95 4.87
CA LYS A 94 4.80 8.24 5.51
C LYS A 94 3.45 8.67 4.92
N ASP A 95 3.17 9.96 4.86
CA ASP A 95 1.92 10.47 4.28
C ASP A 95 1.79 10.13 2.79
N ALA A 96 2.89 10.15 2.03
CA ALA A 96 2.91 9.74 0.62
C ALA A 96 2.46 8.28 0.44
N PHE A 97 2.96 7.36 1.27
CA PHE A 97 2.51 5.98 1.27
C PHE A 97 1.06 5.85 1.73
N ASP A 98 0.68 6.49 2.83
CA ASP A 98 -0.68 6.38 3.38
C ASP A 98 -1.72 6.91 2.38
N PHE A 99 -1.48 8.07 1.75
CA PHE A 99 -2.33 8.59 0.69
C PHE A 99 -2.44 7.63 -0.51
N SER A 100 -1.31 7.07 -0.93
CA SER A 100 -1.27 6.12 -2.05
C SER A 100 -2.04 4.84 -1.74
N ILE A 101 -1.90 4.32 -0.52
CA ILE A 101 -2.62 3.14 -0.03
C ILE A 101 -4.13 3.43 -0.01
N ASP A 102 -4.55 4.57 0.55
CA ASP A 102 -5.95 5.00 0.59
C ASP A 102 -6.56 5.05 -0.83
N LEU A 103 -5.82 5.59 -1.80
CA LEU A 103 -6.24 5.66 -3.20
C LEU A 103 -6.42 4.25 -3.80
N ILE A 104 -5.45 3.37 -3.59
CA ILE A 104 -5.48 2.01 -4.14
C ILE A 104 -6.59 1.18 -3.52
N ILE A 105 -6.82 1.31 -2.21
CA ILE A 105 -7.91 0.61 -1.51
C ILE A 105 -9.26 1.02 -2.09
N LYS A 106 -9.50 2.32 -2.34
CA LYS A 106 -10.74 2.78 -2.96
C LYS A 106 -10.97 2.14 -4.33
N LEU A 107 -9.91 1.98 -5.12
CA LEU A 107 -10.00 1.31 -6.43
C LEU A 107 -10.36 -0.18 -6.27
N ILE A 108 -9.73 -0.87 -5.32
CA ILE A 108 -10.03 -2.27 -5.00
C ILE A 108 -11.45 -2.40 -4.44
N GLU A 109 -11.92 -1.46 -3.63
CA GLU A 109 -13.26 -1.45 -3.02
C GLU A 109 -14.36 -1.33 -4.07
N ILE A 110 -14.14 -0.50 -5.11
CA ILE A 110 -15.04 -0.40 -6.26
C ILE A 110 -15.15 -1.74 -7.00
N GLU A 111 -14.06 -2.52 -7.06
CA GLU A 111 -14.05 -3.85 -7.68
C GLU A 111 -14.75 -4.88 -6.79
N ALA A 112 -14.39 -4.93 -5.51
CA ALA A 112 -14.98 -5.84 -4.52
C ALA A 112 -16.48 -5.64 -4.37
N SER A 113 -16.96 -4.40 -4.45
CA SER A 113 -18.38 -4.08 -4.38
C SER A 113 -19.19 -4.70 -5.51
N LYS A 114 -18.59 -4.91 -6.69
CA LYS A 114 -19.25 -5.58 -7.83
C LYS A 114 -19.44 -7.08 -7.58
N GLU A 115 -18.58 -7.65 -6.74
CA GLU A 115 -18.61 -9.05 -6.31
C GLU A 115 -19.30 -9.21 -4.94
N GLU A 116 -20.06 -8.20 -4.48
CA GLU A 116 -20.73 -8.19 -3.17
C GLU A 116 -19.80 -8.50 -1.98
N CYS A 117 -18.56 -8.04 -2.04
CA CYS A 117 -17.57 -8.18 -0.98
C CYS A 117 -17.32 -6.84 -0.26
N ASP A 118 -16.99 -6.92 1.03
CA ASP A 118 -16.33 -5.85 1.78
C ASP A 118 -14.82 -6.10 1.81
N LEU A 119 -14.03 -5.09 2.17
CA LEU A 119 -12.59 -5.24 2.33
C LEU A 119 -12.19 -5.37 3.80
N SER A 120 -11.19 -6.20 4.08
CA SER A 120 -10.48 -6.16 5.36
C SER A 120 -9.62 -4.90 5.47
N SER A 121 -9.06 -4.66 6.66
CA SER A 121 -7.93 -3.74 6.77
C SER A 121 -6.74 -4.23 5.94
N PRO A 122 -5.92 -3.33 5.38
CA PRO A 122 -4.67 -3.70 4.72
C PRO A 122 -3.68 -4.31 5.70
N GLU A 123 -3.04 -5.39 5.29
CA GLU A 123 -1.97 -6.04 6.04
C GLU A 123 -0.66 -5.92 5.26
N GLU A 124 0.37 -5.35 5.87
CA GLU A 124 1.70 -5.28 5.26
C GLU A 124 2.30 -6.69 5.10
N VAL A 125 2.96 -6.94 3.97
CA VAL A 125 3.57 -8.24 3.65
C VAL A 125 5.05 -8.02 3.43
N SER A 126 5.89 -8.81 4.11
CA SER A 126 7.33 -8.74 3.88
C SER A 126 7.68 -9.21 2.46
N PRO A 127 8.77 -8.69 1.86
CA PRO A 127 9.21 -9.14 0.52
C PRO A 127 9.44 -10.65 0.47
N GLU A 128 10.11 -11.22 1.47
CA GLU A 128 10.37 -12.67 1.58
C GLU A 128 9.08 -13.50 1.51
N ASN A 129 8.04 -13.08 2.22
CA ASN A 129 6.74 -13.76 2.23
C ASN A 129 6.00 -13.57 0.90
N LEU A 130 6.18 -12.44 0.22
CA LEU A 130 5.53 -12.19 -1.05
C LEU A 130 6.18 -12.97 -2.20
N PHE A 131 7.50 -12.89 -2.31
CA PHE A 131 8.27 -13.49 -3.39
C PHE A 131 8.47 -15.01 -3.24
N SER A 132 8.10 -15.59 -2.10
CA SER A 132 8.01 -17.05 -1.92
C SER A 132 6.72 -17.65 -2.47
N VAL A 133 5.70 -16.84 -2.78
CA VAL A 133 4.44 -17.31 -3.36
C VAL A 133 4.53 -17.28 -4.89
N LYS A 134 4.82 -18.46 -5.49
CA LYS A 134 5.02 -18.61 -6.93
C LYS A 134 3.91 -17.98 -7.78
N GLU A 135 2.65 -18.19 -7.40
CA GLU A 135 1.49 -17.66 -8.14
C GLU A 135 1.48 -16.13 -8.20
N VAL A 136 1.94 -15.46 -7.14
CA VAL A 136 2.08 -14.00 -7.11
C VAL A 136 3.17 -13.56 -8.09
N CYS A 137 4.34 -14.21 -8.05
CA CYS A 137 5.47 -13.88 -8.93
C CYS A 137 5.14 -14.10 -10.42
N ASP A 138 4.38 -15.16 -10.73
CA ASP A 138 4.00 -15.48 -12.11
C ASP A 138 2.97 -14.47 -12.68
N ASN A 139 2.11 -13.90 -11.83
CA ASN A 139 0.99 -13.05 -12.25
C ASN A 139 1.22 -11.54 -12.05
N ILE A 140 2.09 -11.13 -11.13
CA ILE A 140 2.42 -9.73 -10.88
C ILE A 140 3.77 -9.39 -11.51
N LYS A 141 3.74 -8.54 -12.55
CA LYS A 141 4.94 -8.04 -13.21
C LYS A 141 5.53 -6.85 -12.45
N PHE A 142 6.15 -7.08 -11.29
CA PHE A 142 6.78 -6.06 -10.43
C PHE A 142 7.77 -5.16 -11.17
N SER A 143 8.56 -5.73 -12.08
CA SER A 143 9.52 -5.01 -12.92
C SER A 143 8.88 -3.91 -13.77
N LYS A 144 7.58 -4.01 -14.08
CA LYS A 144 6.87 -2.96 -14.85
C LYS A 144 6.77 -1.63 -14.11
N ILE A 145 7.00 -1.59 -12.79
CA ILE A 145 7.04 -0.37 -11.97
C ILE A 145 8.41 -0.14 -11.33
N GLY A 146 9.44 -0.87 -11.77
CA GLY A 146 10.82 -0.71 -11.31
C GLY A 146 11.19 -1.54 -10.09
N ILE A 147 10.29 -2.37 -9.56
CA ILE A 147 10.56 -3.22 -8.40
C ILE A 147 11.31 -4.48 -8.84
N SER A 148 12.37 -4.79 -8.11
CA SER A 148 13.16 -6.02 -8.19
C SER A 148 13.45 -6.56 -6.80
N TYR A 149 13.52 -7.89 -6.68
CA TYR A 149 13.89 -8.57 -5.45
C TYR A 149 14.82 -9.73 -5.81
N SER A 150 16.07 -9.62 -5.38
CA SER A 150 17.13 -10.56 -5.73
C SER A 150 18.08 -10.72 -4.55
N GLU A 151 18.49 -11.95 -4.25
CA GLU A 151 19.45 -12.25 -3.17
C GLU A 151 19.03 -11.65 -1.81
N GLY A 152 17.71 -11.60 -1.53
CA GLY A 152 17.17 -11.03 -0.30
C GLY A 152 17.07 -9.50 -0.29
N VAL A 153 17.52 -8.81 -1.35
CA VAL A 153 17.55 -7.35 -1.43
C VAL A 153 16.40 -6.84 -2.29
N LEU A 154 15.59 -5.94 -1.72
CA LEU A 154 14.52 -5.22 -2.40
C LEU A 154 15.04 -3.90 -2.97
N SER A 155 14.79 -3.65 -4.25
CA SER A 155 15.10 -2.39 -4.91
C SER A 155 13.94 -1.92 -5.78
N PRO A 156 13.48 -0.64 -5.64
CA PRO A 156 13.99 0.39 -4.72
C PRO A 156 13.59 0.12 -3.26
N ALA A 157 14.35 0.68 -2.31
CA ALA A 157 14.06 0.57 -0.87
C ALA A 157 12.72 1.23 -0.49
N MET A 158 12.28 2.25 -1.22
CA MET A 158 11.00 2.94 -1.03
C MET A 158 9.84 2.14 -1.66
N THR A 159 9.72 0.88 -1.25
CA THR A 159 8.70 -0.05 -1.73
C THR A 159 7.96 -0.66 -0.54
N LYS A 160 6.63 -0.72 -0.64
CA LYS A 160 5.76 -1.43 0.30
C LYS A 160 4.92 -2.46 -0.42
N PHE A 161 4.67 -3.57 0.26
CA PHE A 161 3.72 -4.57 -0.18
C PHE A 161 2.64 -4.73 0.87
N PHE A 162 1.40 -4.85 0.42
CA PHE A 162 0.31 -5.13 1.32
C PHE A 162 -0.73 -6.01 0.64
N LYS A 163 -1.53 -6.67 1.46
CA LYS A 163 -2.66 -7.47 1.03
C LYS A 163 -3.94 -6.97 1.66
N VAL A 164 -5.05 -7.16 0.96
CA VAL A 164 -6.39 -6.88 1.47
C VAL A 164 -7.33 -8.00 1.06
N TYR A 165 -8.04 -8.56 2.02
CA TYR A 165 -8.97 -9.66 1.80
C TYR A 165 -10.35 -9.14 1.40
N TRP A 166 -11.01 -9.86 0.50
CA TRP A 166 -12.38 -9.58 0.05
C TRP A 166 -13.31 -10.50 0.83
N LEU A 167 -14.03 -9.91 1.78
CA LEU A 167 -14.92 -10.59 2.73
C LEU A 167 -16.33 -10.65 2.15
N SER A 168 -16.84 -11.86 1.94
CA SER A 168 -18.17 -12.09 1.37
C SER A 168 -19.27 -11.51 2.27
N LYS A 169 -20.10 -10.60 1.74
CA LYS A 169 -21.25 -10.04 2.49
C LYS A 169 -22.26 -11.12 2.86
N ARG A 170 -22.40 -12.15 2.02
CA ARG A 170 -23.39 -13.22 2.17
C ARG A 170 -23.12 -14.14 3.37
N LYS A 171 -21.86 -14.27 3.82
CA LYS A 171 -21.52 -15.06 5.02
C LYS A 171 -21.91 -14.40 6.35
N SER A 172 -22.35 -13.13 6.34
CA SER A 172 -22.78 -12.43 7.56
C SER A 172 -24.23 -12.73 8.00
N ILE A 173 -25.04 -13.41 7.18
CA ILE A 173 -26.51 -13.53 7.40
C ILE A 173 -26.94 -14.86 8.07
N LYS A 174 -26.07 -15.86 8.27
CA LYS A 174 -26.47 -17.16 8.86
C LYS A 174 -25.89 -17.47 10.25
N SER A 175 -25.89 -16.51 11.17
CA SER A 175 -25.76 -16.80 12.61
C SER A 175 -26.98 -16.40 13.45
N ARG A 176 -28.10 -16.00 12.82
CA ARG A 176 -29.41 -15.87 13.48
C ARG A 176 -30.44 -16.79 12.83
N ALA A 177 -30.38 -18.07 13.17
CA ALA A 177 -31.54 -18.95 13.31
C ALA A 177 -31.05 -20.34 13.72
N SER A 178 -31.74 -20.96 14.68
CA SER A 178 -31.51 -22.28 15.33
C SER A 178 -30.82 -22.13 16.69
N LYS A 179 -31.45 -22.28 17.86
CA LYS A 179 -32.77 -22.79 18.27
C LYS A 179 -33.29 -21.96 19.43
#